data_AF-S6G401-F1
#
_entry.id   AF-S6G401-F1
#
_cell.length_a   1.000
_cell.length_b   1.000
_cell.length_c   1.000
_cell.angle_alpha   90.00
_cell.angle_beta   90.00
_cell.angle_gamma   90.00
#
_symmetry.space_group_name_H-M   'P 1'
#
loop_
_entity.id
_entity.type
_entity.pdbx_description
1 polymer ?
#
loop_
_entity_poly.entity_id
_entity_poly.type
_entity_poly.pdbx_seq_one_letter_code
_entity_poly.pdbx_strand_id
1 'polypeptide(L)'
;MKELKKFKDLIFYSFKQNLLDSVKKELTSLNIEDSTQVIGLPNESEADMQHFLQMLPTQTNINETVNLINSQVDECKDFEDLKLYFNKRINDINKLNSPDNFAQFLTNISKEGSNLIINIQLSNVFNTYLPLLSQCEDILNKIGEDELLKDVSYEDVYYLLNSILEKSLEELTSQVYDNNSLDETFNSYCELLKNTKSWDEKLEIASKFSSHLSKEQIESLQSISQIPSPDESFIKNIVKIEIIVKKIKYLLSLSSKICNKLSENIK
;
A
#
# COMPACT_ATOMS: atom_id res chain seq x y z
N MET A 1 -24.69 -12.41 3.76
CA MET A 1 -24.18 -11.02 3.64
C MET A 1 -25.03 -10.13 4.53
N LYS A 2 -24.41 -9.30 5.37
CA LYS A 2 -25.13 -8.30 6.17
C LYS A 2 -25.73 -7.28 5.20
N GLU A 3 -27.03 -6.99 5.32
CA GLU A 3 -27.68 -5.95 4.52
C GLU A 3 -27.12 -4.58 4.95
N LEU A 4 -26.42 -3.90 4.04
CA LEU A 4 -25.84 -2.58 4.30
C LEU A 4 -26.95 -1.53 4.18
N LYS A 5 -27.29 -0.87 5.28
CA LYS A 5 -28.39 0.11 5.32
C LYS A 5 -27.89 1.56 5.33
N LYS A 6 -26.77 1.82 6.00
CA LYS A 6 -26.17 3.15 6.08
C LYS A 6 -24.95 3.28 5.18
N PHE A 7 -24.70 4.49 4.70
CA PHE A 7 -23.51 4.79 3.91
C PHE A 7 -22.20 4.55 4.69
N LYS A 8 -22.19 4.90 5.99
CA LYS A 8 -21.07 4.61 6.88
C LYS A 8 -20.70 3.13 6.94
N ASP A 9 -21.70 2.24 6.95
CA ASP A 9 -21.44 0.80 6.95
C ASP A 9 -20.75 0.38 5.65
N LEU A 10 -21.21 0.88 4.50
CA LEU A 10 -20.57 0.60 3.21
C LEU A 10 -19.10 1.05 3.22
N ILE A 11 -18.85 2.30 3.59
CA ILE A 11 -17.49 2.87 3.58
C ILE A 11 -16.58 2.07 4.53
N PHE A 12 -17.05 1.76 5.74
CA PHE A 12 -16.29 0.99 6.72
C PHE A 12 -15.98 -0.44 6.26
N TYR A 13 -16.98 -1.17 5.75
CA TYR A 13 -16.78 -2.54 5.29
C TYR A 13 -15.89 -2.60 4.05
N SER A 14 -16.09 -1.69 3.09
CA SER A 14 -15.22 -1.59 1.91
C SER A 14 -13.78 -1.26 2.30
N PHE A 15 -13.57 -0.38 3.28
CA PHE A 15 -12.25 -0.06 3.81
C PHE A 15 -11.57 -1.27 4.44
N LYS A 16 -12.27 -2.00 5.33
CA LYS A 16 -11.75 -3.23 5.95
C LYS A 16 -11.37 -4.27 4.90
N GLN A 17 -12.26 -4.54 3.94
CA GLN A 17 -11.99 -5.51 2.89
C GLN A 17 -10.78 -5.10 2.03
N ASN A 18 -10.68 -3.82 1.66
CA ASN A 18 -9.55 -3.31 0.90
C ASN A 18 -8.22 -3.46 1.64
N LEU A 19 -8.20 -3.13 2.94
CA LEU A 19 -7.05 -3.32 3.82
C LEU A 19 -6.61 -4.78 3.84
N LEU A 20 -7.53 -5.71 4.10
CA LEU A 20 -7.19 -7.13 4.22
C LEU A 20 -6.70 -7.72 2.90
N ASP A 21 -7.31 -7.34 1.78
CA ASP A 21 -6.83 -7.71 0.44
C ASP A 21 -5.41 -7.18 0.20
N SER A 22 -5.13 -5.95 0.63
CA SER A 22 -3.81 -5.34 0.49
C SER A 22 -2.77 -6.01 1.38
N VAL A 23 -3.08 -6.27 2.65
CA VAL A 23 -2.20 -7.03 3.57
C VAL A 23 -1.86 -8.39 2.96
N LYS A 24 -2.87 -9.12 2.48
CA LYS A 24 -2.66 -10.43 1.86
C LYS A 24 -1.75 -10.32 0.63
N LYS A 25 -2.04 -9.38 -0.27
CA LYS A 25 -1.27 -9.18 -1.51
C LYS A 25 0.19 -8.83 -1.21
N GLU A 26 0.42 -7.86 -0.35
CA GLU A 26 1.75 -7.33 -0.01
C GLU A 26 2.60 -8.34 0.76
N LEU A 27 2.00 -9.15 1.64
CA LEU A 27 2.72 -10.24 2.30
C LEU A 27 2.99 -11.42 1.37
N THR A 28 2.06 -11.74 0.45
CA THR A 28 2.26 -12.84 -0.51
C THR A 28 3.39 -12.51 -1.50
N SER A 29 3.59 -11.24 -1.86
CA SER A 29 4.73 -10.83 -2.70
C SER A 29 6.10 -10.98 -2.01
N LEU A 30 6.15 -11.32 -0.73
CA LEU A 30 7.40 -11.63 -0.02
C LEU A 30 7.82 -13.10 -0.16
N ASN A 31 6.95 -13.98 -0.68
CA ASN A 31 7.24 -15.41 -0.76
C ASN A 31 8.31 -15.72 -1.83
N ILE A 32 9.17 -16.69 -1.51
CA ILE A 32 10.43 -17.00 -2.19
C ILE A 32 10.23 -17.46 -3.64
N GLU A 33 9.13 -18.15 -3.96
CA GLU A 33 8.94 -18.74 -5.30
C GLU A 33 8.95 -17.70 -6.44
N ASP A 34 8.48 -16.46 -6.18
CA ASP A 34 8.56 -15.33 -7.12
C ASP A 34 9.93 -14.63 -7.10
N SER A 35 10.65 -14.69 -5.97
CA SER A 35 11.94 -13.99 -5.77
C SER A 35 13.15 -14.67 -6.44
N THR A 36 13.03 -15.95 -6.81
CA THR A 36 14.09 -16.68 -7.55
C THR A 36 14.39 -16.09 -8.93
N GLN A 37 13.51 -15.24 -9.48
CA GLN A 37 13.74 -14.51 -10.73
C GLN A 37 14.57 -13.22 -10.55
N VAL A 38 14.84 -12.78 -9.32
CA VAL A 38 15.51 -11.48 -9.04
C VAL A 38 16.99 -11.64 -8.69
N ILE A 39 17.49 -12.87 -8.49
CA ILE A 39 18.86 -13.07 -8.01
C ILE A 39 19.83 -13.22 -9.18
N GLY A 40 20.21 -12.06 -9.71
CA GLY A 40 21.37 -11.86 -10.57
C GLY A 40 22.33 -10.86 -9.95
N LEU A 41 22.65 -11.00 -8.66
CA LEU A 41 23.70 -10.20 -8.02
C LEU A 41 25.05 -10.78 -8.43
N PRO A 42 25.85 -10.10 -9.26
CA PRO A 42 27.19 -10.56 -9.55
C PRO A 42 28.05 -10.34 -8.30
N ASN A 43 28.65 -11.43 -7.79
CA ASN A 43 29.71 -11.46 -6.77
C ASN A 43 29.33 -11.70 -5.28
N GLU A 44 28.15 -12.22 -4.94
CA GLU A 44 27.94 -12.76 -3.58
C GLU A 44 28.27 -14.25 -3.50
N SER A 45 28.80 -14.70 -2.34
CA SER A 45 29.07 -16.11 -2.14
C SER A 45 27.74 -16.88 -2.06
N GLU A 46 27.68 -18.05 -2.68
CA GLU A 46 26.48 -18.91 -2.68
C GLU A 46 25.98 -19.19 -1.25
N ALA A 47 26.88 -19.18 -0.24
CA ALA A 47 26.56 -19.37 1.16
C ALA A 47 25.81 -18.17 1.80
N ASP A 48 26.21 -16.93 1.49
CA ASP A 48 25.56 -15.72 2.01
C ASP A 48 24.14 -15.57 1.44
N MET A 49 24.01 -15.91 0.15
CA MET A 49 22.73 -15.93 -0.57
C MET A 49 21.77 -16.99 0.00
N GLN A 50 22.27 -18.20 0.33
CA GLN A 50 21.48 -19.23 0.99
C GLN A 50 21.03 -18.83 2.39
N HIS A 51 21.87 -18.12 3.15
CA HIS A 51 21.51 -17.62 4.47
C HIS A 51 20.45 -16.50 4.40
N PHE A 52 20.54 -15.59 3.43
CA PHE A 52 19.50 -14.59 3.19
C PHE A 52 18.16 -15.21 2.78
N LEU A 53 18.16 -16.20 1.89
CA LEU A 53 16.96 -16.92 1.48
C LEU A 53 16.26 -17.61 2.66
N GLN A 54 17.02 -18.10 3.63
CA GLN A 54 16.46 -18.69 4.87
C GLN A 54 15.81 -17.65 5.80
N MET A 55 16.11 -16.36 5.64
CA MET A 55 15.46 -15.29 6.38
C MET A 55 14.15 -14.83 5.76
N LEU A 56 13.88 -15.17 4.49
CA LEU A 56 12.67 -14.74 3.82
C LEU A 56 11.42 -15.43 4.42
N PRO A 57 10.28 -14.74 4.51
CA PRO A 57 9.05 -15.32 5.04
C PRO A 57 8.59 -16.55 4.25
N THR A 58 8.26 -17.63 4.96
CA THR A 58 7.60 -18.78 4.34
C THR A 58 6.11 -18.51 4.11
N GLN A 59 5.49 -19.23 3.18
CA GLN A 59 4.04 -19.16 2.95
C GLN A 59 3.24 -19.45 4.24
N THR A 60 3.73 -20.34 5.11
CA THR A 60 3.10 -20.62 6.41
C THR A 60 3.11 -19.38 7.29
N ASN A 61 4.27 -18.71 7.44
CA ASN A 61 4.36 -17.47 8.24
C ASN A 61 3.47 -16.35 7.69
N ILE A 62 3.40 -16.24 6.36
CA ILE A 62 2.52 -15.28 5.68
C ILE A 62 1.06 -15.58 6.00
N ASN A 63 0.62 -16.84 5.85
CA ASN A 63 -0.77 -17.23 6.10
C ASN A 63 -1.18 -17.03 7.57
N GLU A 64 -0.34 -17.44 8.51
CA GLU A 64 -0.57 -17.23 9.95
C GLU A 64 -0.71 -15.74 10.27
N THR A 65 0.16 -14.91 9.72
CA THR A 65 0.11 -13.45 9.90
C THR A 65 -1.17 -12.89 9.30
N VAL A 66 -1.50 -13.21 8.05
CA VAL A 66 -2.73 -12.73 7.39
C VAL A 66 -3.97 -13.10 8.21
N ASN A 67 -4.04 -14.34 8.71
CA ASN A 67 -5.16 -14.79 9.55
C ASN A 67 -5.26 -14.02 10.87
N LEU A 68 -4.12 -13.75 11.51
CA LEU A 68 -4.07 -12.93 12.73
C LEU A 68 -4.58 -11.51 12.47
N ILE A 69 -4.10 -10.86 11.39
CA ILE A 69 -4.53 -9.51 11.02
C ILE A 69 -6.02 -9.49 10.69
N ASN A 70 -6.52 -10.48 9.93
CA ASN A 70 -7.93 -10.62 9.61
C ASN A 70 -8.77 -10.67 10.90
N SER A 71 -8.41 -11.54 11.84
CA SER A 71 -9.10 -11.66 13.14
C SER A 71 -9.13 -10.34 13.92
N GLN A 72 -7.99 -9.65 14.02
CA GLN A 72 -7.87 -8.41 14.79
C GLN A 72 -8.63 -7.25 14.12
N VAL A 73 -8.58 -7.17 12.80
CA VAL A 73 -9.35 -6.17 12.03
C VAL A 73 -10.84 -6.46 12.11
N ASP A 74 -11.26 -7.74 12.12
CA ASP A 74 -12.66 -8.12 12.26
C ASP A 74 -13.27 -7.69 13.60
N GLU A 75 -12.48 -7.67 14.67
CA GLU A 75 -12.88 -7.15 15.99
C GLU A 75 -13.13 -5.64 16.01
N CYS A 76 -12.53 -4.88 15.08
CA CYS A 76 -12.73 -3.43 14.99
C CYS A 76 -14.15 -3.10 14.50
N LYS A 77 -14.86 -2.26 15.26
CA LYS A 77 -16.29 -1.95 15.03
C LYS A 77 -16.51 -0.68 14.25
N ASP A 78 -15.56 0.25 14.31
CA ASP A 78 -15.62 1.53 13.62
C ASP A 78 -14.22 2.05 13.22
N PHE A 79 -14.19 3.26 12.64
CA PHE A 79 -12.98 3.90 12.18
C PHE A 79 -12.01 4.28 13.31
N GLU A 80 -12.51 4.58 14.51
CA GLU A 80 -11.67 4.91 15.66
C GLU A 80 -10.95 3.66 16.17
N ASP A 81 -11.66 2.52 16.27
CA ASP A 81 -11.05 1.22 16.58
C ASP A 81 -9.93 0.87 15.60
N LEU A 82 -10.16 1.03 14.29
CA LEU A 82 -9.15 0.78 13.26
C LEU A 82 -7.94 1.71 13.40
N LYS A 83 -8.16 2.98 13.69
CA LYS A 83 -7.11 3.98 13.88
C LYS A 83 -6.24 3.65 15.09
N LEU A 84 -6.86 3.27 16.21
CA LEU A 84 -6.16 2.80 17.41
C LEU A 84 -5.35 1.54 17.11
N TYR A 85 -5.94 0.59 16.39
CA TYR A 85 -5.26 -0.63 15.96
C TYR A 85 -4.03 -0.33 15.08
N PHE A 86 -4.16 0.50 14.05
CA PHE A 86 -3.04 0.89 13.18
C PHE A 86 -1.93 1.57 13.95
N ASN A 87 -2.26 2.57 14.78
CA ASN A 87 -1.27 3.28 15.58
C ASN A 87 -0.54 2.36 16.55
N LYS A 88 -1.25 1.43 17.19
CA LYS A 88 -0.63 0.42 18.05
C LYS A 88 0.36 -0.44 17.25
N ARG A 89 -0.06 -0.99 16.10
CA ARG A 89 0.80 -1.85 15.27
C ARG A 89 2.02 -1.10 14.76
N ILE A 90 1.86 0.12 14.24
CA ILE A 90 2.97 0.98 13.78
C ILE A 90 3.94 1.24 14.94
N ASN A 91 3.44 1.61 16.12
CA ASN A 91 4.29 1.86 17.28
C ASN A 91 5.04 0.62 17.76
N ASP A 92 4.38 -0.53 17.79
CA ASP A 92 5.00 -1.81 18.17
C ASP A 92 6.13 -2.16 17.19
N ILE A 93 5.92 -1.95 15.89
CA ILE A 93 6.94 -2.19 14.85
C ILE A 93 8.10 -1.19 14.98
N ASN A 94 7.82 0.09 15.20
CA ASN A 94 8.86 1.11 15.37
C ASN A 94 9.75 0.84 16.59
N LYS A 95 9.19 0.32 17.69
CA LYS A 95 9.97 -0.10 18.87
C LYS A 95 10.90 -1.27 18.56
N LEU A 96 10.44 -2.23 17.75
CA LEU A 96 11.26 -3.37 17.31
C LEU A 96 12.40 -2.93 16.38
N ASN A 97 12.19 -1.87 15.60
CA ASN A 97 13.13 -1.36 14.61
C ASN A 97 14.03 -0.21 15.12
N SER A 98 13.97 0.16 16.40
CA SER A 98 14.72 1.29 16.93
C SER A 98 16.25 1.04 16.90
N PRO A 99 17.06 2.02 16.47
CA PRO A 99 18.54 1.97 16.54
C PRO A 99 19.07 1.74 17.96
N ASP A 100 18.33 2.11 18.99
CA ASP A 100 18.73 1.88 20.38
C ASP A 100 18.77 0.38 20.73
N ASN A 101 18.09 -0.45 19.93
CA ASN A 101 18.12 -1.91 19.99
C ASN A 101 18.97 -2.52 18.87
N PHE A 102 19.84 -1.78 18.18
CA PHE A 102 20.52 -2.22 16.95
C PHE A 102 21.32 -3.53 17.08
N ALA A 103 21.96 -3.78 18.23
CA ALA A 103 22.64 -5.06 18.50
C ALA A 103 21.65 -6.23 18.62
N GLN A 104 20.47 -5.98 19.20
CA GLN A 104 19.38 -6.95 19.31
C GLN A 104 18.67 -7.10 17.96
N PHE A 105 18.53 -6.03 17.18
CA PHE A 105 18.03 -6.02 15.79
C PHE A 105 18.89 -6.88 14.87
N LEU A 106 20.23 -6.74 14.90
CA LEU A 106 21.14 -7.59 14.12
C LEU A 106 21.08 -9.07 14.56
N THR A 107 20.93 -9.32 15.86
CA THR A 107 20.78 -10.68 16.42
C THR A 107 19.39 -11.28 16.09
N ASN A 108 18.36 -10.44 16.01
CA ASN A 108 17.00 -10.83 15.66
C ASN A 108 16.84 -11.01 14.15
N ILE A 109 17.57 -10.28 13.30
CA ILE A 109 17.62 -10.57 11.86
C ILE A 109 18.13 -11.99 11.62
N SER A 110 19.15 -12.42 12.37
CA SER A 110 19.72 -13.76 12.22
C SER A 110 18.84 -14.90 12.78
N LYS A 111 17.76 -14.61 13.52
CA LYS A 111 16.90 -15.62 14.19
C LYS A 111 15.42 -15.51 13.85
N GLU A 112 14.95 -14.31 13.51
CA GLU A 112 13.57 -13.91 13.29
C GLU A 112 13.42 -13.00 12.05
N GLY A 113 14.39 -13.02 11.12
CA GLY A 113 14.42 -12.15 9.93
C GLY A 113 13.11 -12.13 9.14
N SER A 114 12.42 -13.27 9.06
CA SER A 114 11.10 -13.38 8.42
C SER A 114 10.04 -12.50 9.09
N ASN A 115 10.00 -12.50 10.44
CA ASN A 115 9.06 -11.69 11.20
C ASN A 115 9.37 -10.20 11.04
N LEU A 116 10.65 -9.84 10.96
CA LEU A 116 11.05 -8.46 10.72
C LEU A 116 10.59 -7.97 9.34
N ILE A 117 10.83 -8.75 8.28
CA ILE A 117 10.43 -8.40 6.91
C ILE A 117 8.90 -8.25 6.84
N ILE A 118 8.15 -9.20 7.42
CA ILE A 118 6.69 -9.12 7.54
C ILE A 118 6.27 -7.84 8.26
N ASN A 119 6.88 -7.52 9.40
CA ASN A 119 6.53 -6.36 10.22
C ASN A 119 6.82 -5.04 9.48
N ILE A 120 7.93 -4.93 8.76
CA ILE A 120 8.24 -3.76 7.93
C ILE A 120 7.15 -3.59 6.85
N GLN A 121 6.80 -4.68 6.16
CA GLN A 121 5.77 -4.63 5.13
C GLN A 121 4.40 -4.23 5.70
N LEU A 122 4.02 -4.78 6.85
CA LEU A 122 2.80 -4.40 7.56
C LEU A 122 2.82 -2.93 7.99
N SER A 123 3.93 -2.42 8.50
CA SER A 123 4.08 -1.00 8.86
C SER A 123 3.83 -0.11 7.64
N ASN A 124 4.41 -0.46 6.49
CA ASN A 124 4.18 0.27 5.24
C ASN A 124 2.71 0.27 4.82
N VAL A 125 2.03 -0.88 4.93
CA VAL A 125 0.59 -0.97 4.65
C VAL A 125 -0.21 -0.08 5.61
N PHE A 126 -0.02 -0.21 6.92
CA PHE A 126 -0.78 0.58 7.90
C PHE A 126 -0.50 2.08 7.79
N ASN A 127 0.75 2.49 7.57
CA ASN A 127 1.09 3.89 7.32
C ASN A 127 0.44 4.45 6.05
N THR A 128 0.23 3.61 5.03
CA THR A 128 -0.46 4.01 3.79
C THR A 128 -1.98 4.11 4.00
N TYR A 129 -2.54 3.22 4.81
CA TYR A 129 -3.98 3.19 5.11
C TYR A 129 -4.42 4.23 6.14
N LEU A 130 -3.54 4.70 7.02
CA LEU A 130 -3.90 5.68 8.05
C LEU A 130 -4.39 7.02 7.45
N PRO A 131 -3.75 7.62 6.43
CA PRO A 131 -4.30 8.78 5.73
C PRO A 131 -5.59 8.47 4.95
N LEU A 132 -5.71 7.28 4.34
CA LEU A 132 -6.92 6.86 3.63
C LEU A 132 -8.11 6.75 4.58
N LEU A 133 -7.86 6.32 5.82
CA LEU A 133 -8.88 6.25 6.88
C LEU A 133 -9.47 7.64 7.13
N SER A 134 -8.63 8.65 7.33
CA SER A 134 -9.09 10.03 7.53
C SER A 134 -9.81 10.59 6.30
N GLN A 135 -9.39 10.22 5.09
CA GLN A 135 -10.10 10.61 3.88
C GLN A 135 -11.49 9.97 3.78
N CYS A 136 -11.68 8.74 4.27
CA CYS A 136 -13.00 8.13 4.40
C CYS A 136 -13.87 8.87 5.42
N GLU A 137 -13.31 9.27 6.57
CA GLU A 137 -14.00 10.10 7.57
C GLU A 137 -14.43 11.44 6.94
N ASP A 138 -13.59 12.08 6.13
CA ASP A 138 -13.93 13.31 5.42
C ASP A 138 -15.08 13.13 4.42
N ILE A 139 -15.12 12.01 3.69
CA ILE A 139 -16.24 11.68 2.78
C ILE A 139 -17.52 11.52 3.60
N LEU A 140 -17.46 10.79 4.71
CA LEU A 140 -18.61 10.57 5.59
C LEU A 140 -19.13 11.89 6.19
N ASN A 141 -18.24 12.80 6.56
CA ASN A 141 -18.61 14.12 7.05
C ASN A 141 -19.30 14.99 5.99
N LYS A 142 -18.93 14.84 4.71
CA LYS A 142 -19.52 15.61 3.60
C LYS A 142 -20.86 15.06 3.13
N ILE A 143 -21.02 13.74 3.11
CA ILE A 143 -22.26 13.09 2.70
C ILE A 143 -23.27 13.00 3.86
N GLY A 144 -22.80 12.68 5.06
CA GLY A 144 -23.60 12.39 6.24
C GLY A 144 -23.37 10.97 6.74
N GLU A 145 -22.91 10.82 7.99
CA GLU A 145 -22.64 9.51 8.60
C GLU A 145 -23.90 8.63 8.76
N ASP A 146 -25.04 9.28 8.99
CA ASP A 146 -26.34 8.62 9.19
C ASP A 146 -27.16 8.47 7.89
N GLU A 147 -26.61 8.92 6.77
CA GLU A 147 -27.29 8.88 5.47
C GLU A 147 -27.59 7.43 5.08
N LEU A 148 -28.82 7.20 4.64
CA LEU A 148 -29.22 5.89 4.15
C LEU A 148 -28.55 5.62 2.82
N LEU A 149 -28.03 4.41 2.64
CA LEU A 149 -27.25 4.06 1.45
C LEU A 149 -28.01 4.29 0.13
N LYS A 150 -29.33 4.07 0.14
CA LYS A 150 -30.22 4.26 -1.01
C LYS A 150 -30.43 5.72 -1.41
N ASP A 151 -30.16 6.66 -0.49
CA ASP A 151 -30.40 8.09 -0.68
C ASP A 151 -29.10 8.81 -1.07
N VAL A 152 -27.95 8.13 -1.02
CA VAL A 152 -26.65 8.66 -1.45
C VAL A 152 -26.52 8.67 -2.97
N SER A 153 -26.19 9.83 -3.53
CA SER A 153 -25.85 9.97 -4.96
C SER A 153 -24.51 9.30 -5.28
N TYR A 154 -24.51 8.45 -6.32
CA TYR A 154 -23.29 7.88 -6.86
C TYR A 154 -22.33 8.96 -7.35
N GLU A 155 -22.85 9.98 -8.04
CA GLU A 155 -22.09 11.06 -8.64
C GLU A 155 -21.35 11.89 -7.59
N ASP A 156 -21.99 12.17 -6.45
CA ASP A 156 -21.37 12.92 -5.35
C ASP A 156 -20.20 12.13 -4.73
N VAL A 157 -20.40 10.83 -4.46
CA VAL A 157 -19.33 9.97 -3.94
C VAL A 157 -18.20 9.82 -4.95
N TYR A 158 -18.54 9.64 -6.23
CA TYR A 158 -17.57 9.55 -7.33
C TYR A 158 -16.74 10.82 -7.46
N TYR A 159 -17.37 12.00 -7.34
CA TYR A 159 -16.69 13.29 -7.37
C TYR A 159 -15.73 13.46 -6.18
N LEU A 160 -16.18 13.13 -4.95
CA LEU A 160 -15.34 13.23 -3.76
C LEU A 160 -14.11 12.31 -3.86
N LEU A 161 -14.29 11.08 -4.31
CA LEU A 161 -13.19 10.12 -4.50
C LEU A 161 -12.22 10.59 -5.60
N ASN A 162 -12.71 11.12 -6.71
CA ASN A 162 -11.83 11.68 -7.75
C ASN A 162 -11.07 12.91 -7.26
N SER A 163 -11.67 13.79 -6.46
CA SER A 163 -10.96 14.92 -5.87
C SER A 163 -9.81 14.48 -4.97
N ILE A 164 -9.96 13.37 -4.24
CA ILE A 164 -8.89 12.77 -3.44
C ILE A 164 -7.79 12.17 -4.33
N LEU A 165 -8.19 11.51 -5.42
CA LEU A 165 -7.24 10.97 -6.42
C LEU A 165 -6.42 12.10 -7.06
N GLU A 166 -7.07 13.17 -7.52
CA GLU A 166 -6.41 14.31 -8.15
C GLU A 166 -5.35 14.93 -7.24
N LYS A 167 -5.66 15.16 -5.97
CA LYS A 167 -4.67 15.63 -4.98
C LYS A 167 -3.48 14.68 -4.82
N SER A 168 -3.73 13.37 -4.86
CA SER A 168 -2.66 12.37 -4.75
C SER A 168 -1.80 12.32 -6.02
N LEU A 169 -2.39 12.58 -7.20
CA LEU A 169 -1.65 12.72 -8.45
C LEU A 169 -0.83 14.01 -8.49
N GLU A 170 -1.36 15.12 -8.00
CA GLU A 170 -0.60 16.37 -7.83
C GLU A 170 0.61 16.19 -6.91
N GLU A 171 0.41 15.49 -5.78
CA GLU A 171 1.49 15.10 -4.86
C GLU A 171 2.57 14.29 -5.60
N LEU A 172 2.17 13.26 -6.36
CA LEU A 172 3.08 12.44 -7.16
C LEU A 172 3.87 13.28 -8.17
N THR A 173 3.17 14.10 -8.95
CA THR A 173 3.76 14.97 -9.97
C THR A 173 4.77 15.93 -9.35
N SER A 174 4.47 16.53 -8.19
CA SER A 174 5.40 17.42 -7.49
C SER A 174 6.70 16.73 -7.08
N GLN A 175 6.62 15.48 -6.57
CA GLN A 175 7.80 14.72 -6.16
C GLN A 175 8.67 14.27 -7.35
N VAL A 176 8.08 14.15 -8.54
CA VAL A 176 8.77 13.71 -9.76
C VAL A 176 9.46 14.87 -10.47
N TYR A 177 8.85 16.06 -10.51
CA TYR A 177 9.46 17.25 -11.09
C TYR A 177 10.75 17.69 -10.39
N ASP A 178 10.88 17.38 -9.09
CA ASP A 178 12.13 17.58 -8.35
C ASP A 178 13.26 16.64 -8.83
N ASN A 179 12.98 15.70 -9.74
CA ASN A 179 13.86 14.62 -10.19
C ASN A 179 13.81 14.48 -11.73
N ASN A 180 14.53 15.39 -12.43
CA ASN A 180 14.54 15.62 -13.90
C ASN A 180 14.64 14.41 -14.86
N SER A 181 14.80 13.17 -14.40
CA SER A 181 15.00 11.98 -15.25
C SER A 181 13.75 11.12 -15.51
N LEU A 182 12.61 11.40 -14.87
CA LEU A 182 11.41 10.54 -14.88
C LEU A 182 10.13 11.21 -15.45
N ASP A 183 10.26 12.40 -16.02
CA ASP A 183 9.14 13.35 -16.16
C ASP A 183 8.02 12.93 -17.15
N GLU A 184 8.37 12.51 -18.38
CA GLU A 184 7.35 12.30 -19.43
C GLU A 184 6.43 11.08 -19.20
N THR A 185 6.99 9.95 -18.78
CA THR A 185 6.22 8.72 -18.53
C THR A 185 5.27 8.88 -17.36
N PHE A 186 5.72 9.54 -16.28
CA PHE A 186 4.89 9.80 -15.10
C PHE A 186 3.72 10.72 -15.41
N ASN A 187 3.96 11.81 -16.14
CA ASN A 187 2.90 12.73 -16.53
C ASN A 187 1.86 12.05 -17.42
N SER A 188 2.29 11.19 -18.35
CA SER A 188 1.38 10.39 -19.17
C SER A 188 0.46 9.49 -18.33
N TYR A 189 1.01 8.79 -17.33
CA TYR A 189 0.19 7.97 -16.41
C TYR A 189 -0.77 8.80 -15.57
N CYS A 190 -0.33 9.96 -15.06
CA CYS A 190 -1.18 10.83 -14.26
C CYS A 190 -2.35 11.37 -15.10
N GLU A 191 -2.09 11.80 -16.34
CA GLU A 191 -3.13 12.27 -17.26
C GLU A 191 -4.08 11.14 -17.68
N LEU A 192 -3.57 9.93 -17.91
CA LEU A 192 -4.42 8.76 -18.16
C LEU A 192 -5.35 8.49 -16.96
N LEU A 193 -4.81 8.48 -15.74
CA LEU A 193 -5.59 8.26 -14.52
C LEU A 193 -6.66 9.34 -14.29
N LYS A 194 -6.39 10.60 -14.62
CA LYS A 194 -7.39 11.69 -14.53
C LYS A 194 -8.53 11.48 -15.53
N ASN A 195 -8.20 11.16 -16.79
CA ASN A 195 -9.16 11.12 -17.88
C ASN A 195 -9.98 9.81 -17.96
N THR A 196 -9.49 8.71 -17.39
CA THR A 196 -10.23 7.45 -17.31
C THR A 196 -11.41 7.59 -16.36
N LYS A 197 -12.61 7.10 -16.76
CA LYS A 197 -13.81 7.18 -15.93
C LYS A 197 -13.99 5.99 -14.99
N SER A 198 -13.68 4.77 -15.45
CA SER A 198 -13.87 3.55 -14.67
C SER A 198 -12.81 3.40 -13.57
N TRP A 199 -13.24 3.12 -12.34
CA TRP A 199 -12.31 2.87 -11.23
C TRP A 199 -11.47 1.61 -11.43
N ASP A 200 -12.04 0.58 -12.05
CA ASP A 200 -11.32 -0.67 -12.34
C ASP A 200 -10.24 -0.46 -13.41
N GLU A 201 -10.55 0.32 -14.45
CA GLU A 201 -9.56 0.69 -15.47
C GLU A 201 -8.46 1.59 -14.87
N LYS A 202 -8.81 2.57 -14.02
CA LYS A 202 -7.81 3.36 -13.28
C LYS A 202 -6.90 2.45 -12.46
N LEU A 203 -7.45 1.45 -11.76
CA LEU A 203 -6.67 0.50 -10.97
C LEU A 203 -5.72 -0.36 -11.83
N GLU A 204 -6.15 -0.77 -13.02
CA GLU A 204 -5.30 -1.47 -13.97
C GLU A 204 -4.15 -0.59 -14.46
N ILE A 205 -4.43 0.68 -14.81
CA ILE A 205 -3.42 1.67 -15.20
C ILE A 205 -2.39 1.86 -14.09
N ALA A 206 -2.83 2.08 -12.85
CA ALA A 206 -1.94 2.25 -11.70
C ALA A 206 -1.12 0.99 -11.40
N SER A 207 -1.67 -0.20 -11.67
CA SER A 207 -0.94 -1.47 -11.54
C SER A 207 0.17 -1.59 -12.58
N LYS A 208 -0.11 -1.25 -13.85
CA LYS A 208 0.90 -1.20 -14.92
C LYS A 208 2.01 -0.21 -14.60
N PHE A 209 1.64 0.97 -14.14
CA PHE A 209 2.58 2.01 -13.75
C PHE A 209 3.51 1.58 -12.62
N SER A 210 2.96 0.95 -11.57
CA SER A 210 3.75 0.39 -10.45
C SER A 210 4.77 -0.65 -10.93
N SER A 211 4.40 -1.52 -11.88
CA SER A 211 5.34 -2.49 -12.45
C SER A 211 6.44 -1.84 -13.28
N HIS A 212 6.09 -0.79 -14.04
CA HIS A 212 7.06 0.00 -14.82
C HIS A 212 8.08 0.68 -13.91
N LEU A 213 7.61 1.32 -12.84
CA LEU A 213 8.44 1.94 -11.81
C LEU A 213 9.44 0.94 -11.21
N SER A 214 8.98 -0.24 -10.80
CA SER A 214 9.85 -1.27 -10.21
C SER A 214 10.91 -1.76 -11.19
N LYS A 215 10.58 -1.86 -12.48
CA LYS A 215 11.54 -2.27 -13.51
C LYS A 215 12.64 -1.23 -13.72
N GLU A 216 12.27 0.04 -13.89
CA GLU A 216 13.23 1.14 -14.04
C GLU A 216 14.11 1.29 -12.79
N GLN A 217 13.55 1.12 -11.59
CA GLN A 217 14.30 1.10 -10.34
C GLN A 217 15.36 -0.02 -10.35
N ILE A 218 14.98 -1.25 -10.68
CA ILE A 218 15.91 -2.39 -10.73
C ILE A 218 17.01 -2.14 -11.76
N GLU A 219 16.67 -1.68 -12.97
CA GLU A 219 17.64 -1.38 -14.03
C GLU A 219 18.59 -0.25 -13.61
N SER A 220 18.07 0.80 -12.96
CA SER A 220 18.88 1.89 -12.41
C SER A 220 19.84 1.36 -11.34
N LEU A 221 19.37 0.55 -10.39
CA LEU A 221 20.20 -0.04 -9.33
C LEU A 221 21.27 -0.99 -9.87
N GLN A 222 20.97 -1.76 -10.92
CA GLN A 222 21.93 -2.66 -11.57
C GLN A 222 23.02 -1.90 -12.35
N SER A 223 22.68 -0.71 -12.87
CA SER A 223 23.65 0.17 -13.54
C SER A 223 24.62 0.89 -12.59
N ILE A 224 24.36 0.88 -11.27
CA ILE A 224 25.17 1.52 -10.21
C ILE A 224 26.47 0.73 -9.88
N SER A 225 26.81 -0.31 -10.64
CA SER A 225 28.05 -1.09 -10.46
C SER A 225 29.36 -0.28 -10.57
N GLN A 226 29.31 1.01 -10.92
CA GLN A 226 30.42 1.95 -10.84
C GLN A 226 29.94 3.34 -10.39
N ILE A 227 30.07 3.70 -9.09
CA ILE A 227 30.33 5.07 -8.54
C ILE A 227 30.22 5.03 -6.99
N PRO A 228 31.00 5.86 -6.25
CA PRO A 228 31.13 5.79 -4.81
C PRO A 228 29.90 6.40 -4.12
N SER A 229 29.35 5.70 -3.12
CA SER A 229 28.27 6.17 -2.24
C SER A 229 26.98 6.57 -2.99
N PRO A 230 25.97 5.68 -3.10
CA PRO A 230 24.67 6.07 -3.67
C PRO A 230 24.14 7.29 -2.90
N ASP A 231 23.80 8.35 -3.63
CA ASP A 231 23.29 9.59 -3.06
C ASP A 231 22.00 9.27 -2.29
N GLU A 232 22.08 9.29 -0.96
CA GLU A 232 20.99 8.92 -0.04
C GLU A 232 19.68 9.65 -0.38
N SER A 233 19.79 10.85 -0.98
CA SER A 233 18.68 11.65 -1.48
C SER A 233 17.90 10.97 -2.61
N PHE A 234 18.57 10.31 -3.55
CA PHE A 234 17.95 9.61 -4.67
C PHE A 234 17.12 8.41 -4.19
N ILE A 235 17.71 7.58 -3.31
CA ILE A 235 17.01 6.42 -2.73
C ILE A 235 15.78 6.89 -1.94
N LYS A 236 15.94 7.93 -1.10
CA LYS A 236 14.81 8.50 -0.35
C LYS A 236 13.69 8.99 -1.26
N ASN A 237 14.01 9.63 -2.37
CA ASN A 237 13.00 10.14 -3.31
C ASN A 237 12.27 9.01 -4.03
N ILE A 238 12.98 7.97 -4.47
CA ILE A 238 12.37 6.77 -5.05
C ILE A 238 11.39 6.12 -4.08
N VAL A 239 11.79 5.95 -2.82
CA VAL A 239 10.93 5.36 -1.78
C VAL A 239 9.66 6.22 -1.56
N LYS A 240 9.78 7.54 -1.54
CA LYS A 240 8.61 8.45 -1.44
C LYS A 240 7.65 8.28 -2.61
N ILE A 241 8.17 8.24 -3.84
CA ILE A 241 7.37 8.03 -5.04
C ILE A 241 6.63 6.70 -4.95
N GLU A 242 7.30 5.62 -4.57
CA GLU A 242 6.68 4.30 -4.44
C GLU A 242 5.54 4.29 -3.41
N ILE A 243 5.73 4.97 -2.27
CA ILE A 243 4.68 5.14 -1.24
C ILE A 243 3.45 5.85 -1.81
N ILE A 244 3.65 6.94 -2.57
CA ILE A 244 2.54 7.68 -3.18
C ILE A 244 1.81 6.81 -4.23
N VAL A 245 2.55 6.04 -5.04
CA VAL A 245 1.94 5.11 -6.01
C VAL A 245 1.13 4.01 -5.30
N LYS A 246 1.62 3.46 -4.18
CA LYS A 246 0.87 2.50 -3.36
C LYS A 246 -0.40 3.12 -2.78
N LYS A 247 -0.32 4.35 -2.25
CA LYS A 247 -1.47 5.12 -1.77
C LYS A 247 -2.53 5.28 -2.87
N ILE A 248 -2.12 5.65 -4.08
CA ILE A 248 -3.02 5.75 -5.25
C ILE A 248 -3.67 4.40 -5.54
N LYS A 249 -2.92 3.29 -5.59
CA LYS A 249 -3.48 1.95 -5.86
C LYS A 249 -4.52 1.54 -4.81
N TYR A 250 -4.24 1.76 -3.53
CA TYR A 250 -5.18 1.43 -2.46
C TYR A 250 -6.42 2.29 -2.53
N LEU A 251 -6.29 3.60 -2.81
CA LEU A 251 -7.42 4.50 -3.05
C LEU A 251 -8.28 4.02 -4.22
N LEU A 252 -7.67 3.66 -5.36
CA LEU A 252 -8.40 3.20 -6.55
C LEU A 252 -9.16 1.89 -6.28
N SER A 253 -8.52 0.94 -5.58
CA SER A 253 -9.17 -0.31 -5.21
C SER A 253 -10.32 -0.10 -4.22
N LEU A 254 -10.15 0.79 -3.24
CA LEU A 254 -11.21 1.18 -2.33
C LEU A 254 -12.38 1.85 -3.07
N SER A 255 -12.06 2.79 -3.96
CA SER A 255 -13.04 3.55 -4.74
C SER A 255 -13.86 2.63 -5.64
N SER A 256 -13.22 1.67 -6.30
CA SER A 256 -13.89 0.61 -7.06
C SER A 256 -14.89 -0.15 -6.19
N LYS A 257 -14.46 -0.65 -5.01
CA LYS A 257 -15.35 -1.39 -4.09
C LYS A 257 -16.55 -0.56 -3.65
N ILE A 258 -16.35 0.71 -3.28
CA ILE A 258 -17.41 1.62 -2.85
C ILE A 258 -18.39 1.90 -4.00
N CYS A 259 -17.88 2.36 -5.15
CA CYS A 259 -18.70 2.76 -6.29
C CYS A 259 -19.45 1.57 -6.92
N ASN A 260 -18.82 0.40 -7.03
CA ASN A 260 -19.49 -0.81 -7.51
C ASN A 260 -20.67 -1.15 -6.58
N LYS A 261 -20.46 -1.11 -5.26
CA LYS A 261 -21.54 -1.41 -4.31
C LYS A 261 -22.64 -0.35 -4.30
N LEU A 262 -22.32 0.93 -4.47
CA LEU A 262 -23.32 1.98 -4.65
C LEU A 262 -24.18 1.73 -5.91
N SER A 263 -23.54 1.39 -7.02
CA SER A 263 -24.24 1.15 -8.29
C SER A 263 -25.21 -0.05 -8.23
N GLU A 264 -24.92 -1.04 -7.38
CA GLU A 264 -25.82 -2.17 -7.12
C GLU A 264 -27.07 -1.77 -6.33
N ASN A 265 -27.00 -0.73 -5.48
CA ASN A 265 -28.12 -0.28 -4.64
C ASN A 265 -29.05 0.73 -5.35
N ILE A 266 -28.65 1.24 -6.52
CA ILE A 266 -29.46 2.16 -7.33
C ILE A 266 -30.45 1.41 -8.25
N LYS A 267 -30.34 0.07 -8.35
CA LYS A 267 -31.23 -0.80 -9.12
C LYS A 267 -32.35 -1.39 -8.24
#